data_AF-A0A9P1ATS5-F1
#
_entry.id   AF-A0A9P1ATS5-F1
#
_cell.length_a   1.000
_cell.length_b   1.000
_cell.length_c   1.000
_cell.angle_alpha   90.00
_cell.angle_beta   90.00
_cell.angle_gamma   90.00
#
_symmetry.space_group_name_H-M   'P 1'
#
loop_
_entity.id
_entity.type
_entity.pdbx_description
1 polymer ?
#
loop_
_entity_poly.entity_id
_entity_poly.type
_entity_poly.pdbx_seq_one_letter_code
_entity_poly.pdbx_strand_id
1 'polypeptide(L)'
;MQLGVVTHYFYRVEYQHRGTQHVHCLFWTKDRPQADASAAEVEAFLDKYVTCRMPDAKTEPELYAAVKNNQMHWPTHSKTSRRRRKIKGRWTTEVCRFGFPRLVCRRTIFFVGDRTVKKMGCELRDRAYHLARKKEETMINDYSPGMVLTWDGNVDVQFIPEGIKNILSYTTGYTRKGEKAKRAEDKSITRMAMEGMKQSDLVWKIAYYMLE
;
A
#
# COMPACT_ATOMS: atom_id res chain seq x y z
N MET A 1 17.59 -10.85 5.87
CA MET A 1 16.24 -11.11 6.44
C MET A 1 15.35 -9.93 6.08
N GLN A 2 14.39 -10.09 5.17
CA GLN A 2 13.89 -8.96 4.34
C GLN A 2 12.47 -8.47 4.70
N LEU A 3 11.72 -9.21 5.52
CA LEU A 3 10.42 -8.80 6.09
C LEU A 3 10.21 -9.30 7.54
N GLY A 4 11.27 -9.77 8.20
CA GLY A 4 11.15 -10.45 9.50
C GLY A 4 10.65 -11.89 9.34
N VAL A 5 10.18 -12.49 10.44
CA VAL A 5 9.56 -13.84 10.42
C VAL A 5 8.11 -13.73 9.98
N VAL A 6 7.76 -14.30 8.83
CA VAL A 6 6.37 -14.36 8.35
C VAL A 6 5.65 -15.53 9.02
N THR A 7 4.53 -15.26 9.68
CA THR A 7 3.71 -16.27 10.37
C THR A 7 2.54 -16.74 9.51
N HIS A 8 1.94 -15.83 8.75
CA HIS A 8 0.84 -16.10 7.85
C HIS A 8 1.03 -15.29 6.57
N TYR A 9 0.45 -15.76 5.48
CA TYR A 9 0.47 -15.05 4.21
C TYR A 9 -0.82 -15.31 3.43
N PHE A 10 -1.18 -14.36 2.59
CA PHE A 10 -2.21 -14.48 1.58
C PHE A 10 -1.61 -13.96 0.28
N TYR A 11 -1.81 -14.67 -0.82
CA TYR A 11 -1.41 -14.17 -2.12
C TYR A 11 -2.41 -14.58 -3.20
N ARG A 12 -2.49 -13.75 -4.23
CA ARG A 12 -3.22 -14.03 -5.46
C ARG A 12 -2.36 -13.63 -6.65
N VAL A 13 -2.21 -14.55 -7.59
CA VAL A 13 -1.59 -14.26 -8.88
C VAL A 13 -2.68 -13.86 -9.86
N GLU A 14 -2.47 -12.72 -10.52
CA GLU A 14 -3.31 -12.25 -11.61
C GLU A 14 -2.46 -11.99 -12.84
N TYR A 15 -2.96 -12.38 -14.00
CA TYR A 15 -2.34 -12.00 -15.26
C TYR A 15 -2.95 -10.68 -15.72
N GLN A 16 -2.12 -9.66 -15.86
CA GLN A 16 -2.53 -8.40 -16.46
C GLN A 16 -3.00 -8.66 -17.90
N HIS A 17 -3.76 -7.72 -18.46
CA HIS A 17 -4.33 -7.81 -19.83
C HIS A 17 -3.28 -7.97 -20.95
N ARG A 18 -1.98 -7.92 -20.61
CA ARG A 18 -0.82 -8.08 -21.49
C ARG A 18 -0.01 -9.35 -21.19
N GLY A 19 -0.54 -10.27 -20.38
CA GLY A 19 0.10 -11.55 -20.02
C GLY A 19 1.17 -11.46 -18.93
N THR A 20 1.49 -10.27 -18.42
CA THR A 20 2.45 -10.13 -17.32
C THR A 20 1.85 -10.55 -15.99
N GLN A 21 2.61 -11.33 -15.22
CA GLN A 21 2.21 -11.75 -13.88
C GLN A 21 2.20 -10.55 -12.93
N HIS A 22 1.14 -10.44 -12.14
CA HIS A 22 0.98 -9.45 -11.09
C HIS A 22 0.53 -10.18 -9.83
N VAL A 23 1.34 -10.10 -8.78
CA VAL A 23 1.08 -10.81 -7.53
C VAL A 23 0.60 -9.81 -6.49
N HIS A 24 -0.59 -10.06 -5.96
CA HIS A 24 -1.12 -9.36 -4.79
C HIS A 24 -0.79 -10.20 -3.55
N CYS A 25 -0.04 -9.65 -2.60
CA CYS A 25 0.37 -10.36 -1.39
C CYS A 25 0.04 -9.57 -0.12
N LEU A 26 -0.30 -10.30 0.94
CA LEU A 26 -0.39 -9.82 2.30
C LEU A 26 0.43 -10.73 3.21
N PHE A 27 1.30 -10.15 4.03
CA PHE A 27 2.17 -10.90 4.94
C PHE A 27 1.91 -10.46 6.38
N TRP A 28 1.73 -11.43 7.27
CA TRP A 28 1.71 -11.21 8.71
C TRP A 28 3.08 -11.59 9.26
N THR A 29 3.69 -10.68 10.00
CA THR A 29 5.03 -10.87 10.54
C THR A 29 4.97 -10.94 12.07
N LYS A 30 5.82 -11.78 12.66
CA LYS A 30 5.93 -11.93 14.12
C LYS A 30 6.36 -10.61 14.79
N ASP A 31 7.22 -9.86 14.11
CA ASP A 31 7.81 -8.62 14.61
C ASP A 31 6.92 -7.39 14.40
N ARG A 32 5.67 -7.59 13.93
CA ARG A 32 4.73 -6.49 13.67
C ARG A 32 4.47 -5.71 14.97
N PRO A 33 4.46 -4.35 14.92
CA PRO A 33 4.06 -3.54 16.06
C PRO A 33 2.62 -3.85 16.48
N GLN A 34 2.40 -3.96 17.80
CA GLN A 34 1.08 -4.22 18.39
C GLN A 34 0.19 -2.97 18.35
N ALA A 35 -1.10 -3.13 18.68
CA ALA A 35 -2.11 -2.06 18.65
C ALA A 35 -1.73 -0.84 19.50
N ASP A 36 -1.07 -1.10 20.62
CA ASP A 36 -0.63 -0.14 21.62
C ASP A 36 0.77 0.43 21.34
N ALA A 37 1.41 0.00 20.26
CA ALA A 37 2.73 0.49 19.87
C ALA A 37 2.69 2.01 19.64
N SER A 38 3.69 2.68 20.19
CA SER A 38 3.93 4.10 19.97
C SER A 38 4.26 4.37 18.50
N ALA A 39 4.04 5.62 18.06
CA ALA A 39 4.42 6.03 16.72
C ALA A 39 5.91 5.79 16.42
N ALA A 40 6.78 5.96 17.42
CA ALA A 40 8.22 5.74 17.29
C ALA A 40 8.58 4.27 17.04
N GLU A 41 7.89 3.33 17.69
CA GLU A 41 8.09 1.89 17.46
C GLU A 41 7.65 1.49 16.05
N VAL A 42 6.55 2.05 15.56
CA VAL A 42 6.10 1.84 14.18
C VAL A 42 7.06 2.47 13.18
N GLU A 43 7.56 3.67 13.44
CA GLU A 43 8.58 4.33 12.60
C GLU A 43 9.86 3.50 12.52
N ALA A 44 10.36 2.98 13.64
CA ALA A 44 11.54 2.11 13.67
C ALA A 44 11.31 0.78 12.94
N PHE A 45 10.11 0.19 13.05
CA PHE A 45 9.73 -0.99 12.28
C PHE A 45 9.71 -0.71 10.76
N LEU A 46 9.14 0.43 10.37
CA LEU A 46 9.11 0.86 8.97
C LEU A 46 10.53 1.02 8.41
N ASP A 47 11.40 1.76 9.10
CA ASP A 47 12.78 2.00 8.68
C ASP A 47 13.61 0.71 8.55
N LYS A 48 13.25 -0.33 9.32
CA LYS A 48 13.91 -1.64 9.25
C LYS A 48 13.55 -2.43 8.00
N TYR A 49 12.30 -2.36 7.54
CA TYR A 49 11.77 -3.29 6.51
C TYR A 49 11.40 -2.63 5.19
N VAL A 50 11.15 -1.32 5.19
CA VAL A 50 10.74 -0.56 4.01
C VAL A 50 11.64 0.64 3.85
N THR A 51 12.10 0.87 2.64
CA THR A 51 12.91 2.03 2.30
C THR A 51 12.48 2.62 0.98
N CYS A 52 12.89 3.85 0.74
CA CYS A 52 12.80 4.48 -0.56
C CYS A 52 14.14 5.06 -1.01
N ARG A 53 15.24 4.63 -0.36
CA ARG A 53 16.57 5.12 -0.63
C ARG A 53 17.03 4.72 -2.03
N MET A 54 17.84 5.57 -2.66
CA MET A 54 18.66 5.12 -3.78
C MET A 54 19.89 4.39 -3.22
N PRO A 55 20.15 3.11 -3.55
CA PRO A 55 21.36 2.41 -3.14
C PRO A 55 22.62 3.04 -3.74
N ASP A 56 23.78 2.76 -3.16
CA ASP A 56 25.05 3.21 -3.73
C ASP A 56 25.49 2.26 -4.85
N ALA A 57 25.86 2.83 -6.00
CA ALA A 57 26.20 2.06 -7.20
C ALA A 57 27.51 1.25 -7.08
N LYS A 58 28.40 1.59 -6.14
CA LYS A 58 29.67 0.90 -5.91
C LYS A 58 29.53 -0.18 -4.84
N THR A 59 28.83 0.10 -3.75
CA THR A 59 28.72 -0.87 -2.64
C THR A 59 27.60 -1.87 -2.84
N GLU A 60 26.50 -1.47 -3.48
CA GLU A 60 25.30 -2.29 -3.69
C GLU A 60 24.86 -2.27 -5.17
N PRO A 61 25.72 -2.70 -6.12
CA PRO A 61 25.48 -2.53 -7.56
C PRO A 61 24.22 -3.26 -8.05
N GLU A 62 23.95 -4.46 -7.53
CA GLU A 62 22.77 -5.25 -7.90
C GLU A 62 21.47 -4.58 -7.45
N LEU A 63 21.41 -4.14 -6.19
CA LEU A 63 20.24 -3.44 -5.67
C LEU A 63 20.06 -2.09 -6.36
N TYR A 64 21.15 -1.36 -6.62
CA TYR A 64 21.12 -0.12 -7.38
C TYR A 64 20.50 -0.32 -8.76
N ALA A 65 20.94 -1.33 -9.52
CA ALA A 65 20.41 -1.65 -10.83
C ALA A 65 18.92 -2.01 -10.75
N ALA A 66 18.52 -2.88 -9.81
CA ALA A 66 17.14 -3.30 -9.65
C ALA A 66 16.22 -2.12 -9.25
N VAL A 67 16.65 -1.24 -8.33
CA VAL A 67 15.87 -0.05 -7.93
C VAL A 67 15.74 0.93 -9.09
N LYS A 68 16.84 1.19 -9.80
CA LYS A 68 16.86 2.12 -10.94
C LYS A 68 15.96 1.66 -12.08
N ASN A 69 15.97 0.37 -12.39
CA ASN A 69 15.19 -0.19 -13.49
C ASN A 69 13.71 -0.37 -13.11
N ASN A 70 13.43 -0.79 -11.87
CA ASN A 70 12.13 -1.33 -11.53
C ASN A 70 11.32 -0.48 -10.55
N GLN A 71 11.94 0.40 -9.75
CA GLN A 71 11.26 1.16 -8.68
C GLN A 71 11.12 2.66 -8.95
N MET A 72 11.69 3.16 -10.04
CA MET A 72 11.60 4.58 -10.39
C MET A 72 10.31 4.91 -11.13
N HIS A 73 9.57 5.88 -10.62
CA HIS A 73 8.46 6.48 -11.34
C HIS A 73 8.98 7.45 -12.41
N TRP A 74 8.35 7.43 -13.59
CA TRP A 74 8.74 8.28 -14.71
C TRP A 74 8.53 9.78 -14.40
N PRO A 75 9.57 10.62 -14.45
CA PRO A 75 9.46 12.06 -14.15
C PRO A 75 8.47 12.80 -15.04
N THR A 76 8.38 12.40 -16.31
CA THR A 76 7.52 13.02 -17.31
C THR A 76 6.05 12.66 -17.19
N HIS A 77 5.71 11.66 -16.35
CA HIS A 77 4.36 11.16 -16.12
C HIS A 77 3.59 10.79 -17.41
N SER A 78 3.46 9.49 -17.67
CA SER A 78 2.64 8.98 -18.78
C SER A 78 1.15 9.35 -18.63
N LYS A 79 0.37 9.24 -19.72
CA LYS A 79 -1.09 9.47 -19.68
C LYS A 79 -1.80 8.62 -18.62
N THR A 80 -1.36 7.38 -18.38
CA THR A 80 -1.95 6.46 -17.39
C THR A 80 -1.58 6.80 -15.95
N SER A 81 -0.46 7.50 -15.75
CA SER A 81 -0.03 8.00 -14.45
C SER A 81 -0.71 9.31 -14.06
N ARG A 82 -1.38 10.00 -14.98
CA ARG A 82 -2.09 11.26 -14.70
C ARG A 82 -3.54 10.98 -14.32
N ARG A 83 -4.07 11.74 -13.36
CA ARG A 83 -5.50 11.71 -13.00
C ARG A 83 -6.07 13.11 -12.96
N ARG A 84 -7.35 13.22 -13.30
CA ARG A 84 -8.11 14.46 -13.10
C ARG A 84 -8.44 14.62 -11.62
N ARG A 85 -8.18 15.81 -11.10
CA ARG A 85 -8.51 16.21 -9.72
C ARG A 85 -9.15 17.58 -9.75
N LYS A 86 -10.14 17.79 -8.87
CA LYS A 86 -10.76 19.10 -8.68
C LYS A 86 -9.85 19.93 -7.75
N ILE A 87 -9.26 21.00 -8.25
CA ILE A 87 -8.45 21.96 -7.47
C ILE A 87 -9.16 23.30 -7.50
N LYS A 88 -9.45 23.87 -6.32
CA LYS A 88 -10.18 25.14 -6.16
C LYS A 88 -11.46 25.22 -7.02
N GLY A 89 -12.23 24.13 -7.04
CA GLY A 89 -13.48 24.05 -7.80
C GLY A 89 -13.34 23.67 -9.29
N ARG A 90 -12.13 23.65 -9.87
CA ARG A 90 -11.90 23.36 -11.30
C ARG A 90 -11.25 21.98 -11.51
N TRP A 91 -11.69 21.25 -12.53
CA TRP A 91 -11.09 19.96 -12.89
C TRP A 91 -9.78 20.15 -13.68
N THR A 92 -8.65 19.77 -13.09
CA THR A 92 -7.32 19.78 -13.74
C THR A 92 -6.77 18.36 -13.86
N THR A 93 -5.99 18.08 -14.91
CA THR A 93 -5.38 16.75 -15.21
C THR A 93 -3.92 16.65 -14.74
N GLU A 94 -3.38 17.67 -14.09
CA GLU A 94 -1.94 17.79 -13.83
C GLU A 94 -1.43 16.96 -12.64
N VAL A 95 -2.28 16.17 -12.00
CA VAL A 95 -1.90 15.45 -10.78
C VAL A 95 -1.53 14.00 -11.09
N CYS A 96 -0.43 13.54 -10.50
CA CYS A 96 -0.08 12.12 -10.52
C CYS A 96 -1.12 11.28 -9.79
N ARG A 97 -1.60 10.23 -10.44
CA ARG A 97 -2.50 9.21 -9.89
C ARG A 97 -1.89 8.53 -8.67
N PHE A 98 -0.60 8.26 -8.73
CA PHE A 98 0.13 7.54 -7.70
C PHE A 98 0.67 8.46 -6.59
N GLY A 99 0.60 9.78 -6.77
CA GLY A 99 1.06 10.77 -5.80
C GLY A 99 2.57 11.01 -5.84
N PHE A 100 3.17 10.98 -7.03
CA PHE A 100 4.53 11.45 -7.29
C PHE A 100 4.53 12.93 -7.74
N PRO A 101 5.62 13.70 -7.47
CA PRO A 101 6.73 13.35 -6.58
C PRO A 101 6.27 13.19 -5.13
N ARG A 102 6.92 12.30 -4.38
CA ARG A 102 6.67 12.09 -2.94
C ARG A 102 7.21 13.26 -2.13
N LEU A 103 6.66 13.46 -0.94
CA LEU A 103 7.13 14.49 -0.01
C LEU A 103 8.56 14.18 0.46
N VAL A 104 9.40 15.21 0.52
CA VAL A 104 10.72 15.15 1.16
C VAL A 104 10.52 15.18 2.67
N CYS A 105 11.01 14.14 3.36
CA CYS A 105 10.86 13.97 4.80
C CYS A 105 12.22 13.70 5.43
N ARG A 106 12.61 14.49 6.44
CA ARG A 106 13.91 14.29 7.13
C ARG A 106 13.97 12.99 7.94
N ARG A 107 12.83 12.51 8.41
CA ARG A 107 12.66 11.26 9.16
C ARG A 107 11.37 10.59 8.74
N THR A 108 11.25 9.29 9.01
CA THR A 108 9.99 8.57 8.86
C THR A 108 8.99 9.10 9.88
N ILE A 109 7.74 9.26 9.44
CA ILE A 109 6.64 9.79 10.25
C ILE A 109 5.47 8.85 10.12
N PHE A 110 5.02 8.30 11.26
CA PHE A 110 3.77 7.53 11.35
C PHE A 110 2.66 8.39 11.95
N PHE A 111 1.48 8.36 11.35
CA PHE A 111 0.33 9.13 11.80
C PHE A 111 -0.63 8.25 12.62
N VAL A 112 -0.72 8.52 13.92
CA VAL A 112 -1.65 7.84 14.82
C VAL A 112 -3.02 8.52 14.73
N GLY A 113 -3.97 7.85 14.08
CA GLY A 113 -5.36 8.31 13.94
C GLY A 113 -5.57 9.46 12.93
N ASP A 114 -6.84 9.76 12.65
CA ASP A 114 -7.33 10.64 11.57
C ASP A 114 -6.90 12.13 11.67
N ARG A 115 -6.10 12.51 12.68
CA ARG A 115 -5.99 13.91 13.15
C ARG A 115 -4.75 14.69 12.68
N THR A 116 -3.75 14.08 12.06
CA THR A 116 -2.50 14.80 11.71
C THR A 116 -2.38 15.28 10.27
N VAL A 117 -3.37 15.00 9.42
CA VAL A 117 -3.33 15.38 7.99
C VAL A 117 -3.38 16.90 7.75
N LYS A 118 -3.87 17.71 8.72
CA LYS A 118 -4.04 19.16 8.54
C LYS A 118 -2.83 20.03 8.88
N LYS A 119 -1.79 19.52 9.59
CA LYS A 119 -0.79 20.40 10.25
C LYS A 119 0.50 20.66 9.45
N MET A 120 0.70 20.07 8.27
CA MET A 120 1.95 20.20 7.50
C MET A 120 1.82 20.91 6.14
N GLY A 121 0.78 21.73 5.91
CA GLY A 121 0.69 22.62 4.73
C GLY A 121 0.66 21.93 3.35
N CYS A 122 0.80 20.61 3.30
CA CYS A 122 0.68 19.78 2.12
C CYS A 122 -0.64 18.99 2.28
N GLU A 123 -1.43 18.87 1.23
CA GLU A 123 -2.67 18.08 1.24
C GLU A 123 -2.35 16.58 1.34
N LEU A 124 -1.88 16.15 2.53
CA LEU A 124 -1.41 14.81 2.89
C LEU A 124 -2.58 13.84 3.08
N ARG A 125 -3.46 13.70 2.09
CA ARG A 125 -4.55 12.74 2.20
C ARG A 125 -4.09 11.33 1.81
N ASP A 126 -4.53 10.35 2.62
CA ASP A 126 -4.57 8.89 2.40
C ASP A 126 -3.38 8.00 2.77
N ARG A 127 -2.26 8.49 3.31
CA ARG A 127 -1.19 7.59 3.78
C ARG A 127 -1.05 7.60 5.30
N ALA A 128 -0.97 6.40 5.88
CA ALA A 128 -0.74 6.22 7.30
C ALA A 128 0.69 6.61 7.75
N TYR A 129 1.64 6.67 6.80
CA TYR A 129 3.02 7.04 7.07
C TYR A 129 3.69 7.68 5.84
N HIS A 130 4.80 8.37 6.11
CA HIS A 130 5.78 8.77 5.11
C HIS A 130 7.17 8.35 5.55
N LEU A 131 7.93 7.71 4.67
CA LEU A 131 9.32 7.35 4.92
C LEU A 131 10.25 8.56 4.85
N ALA A 132 11.37 8.49 5.56
CA ALA A 132 12.49 9.39 5.38
C ALA A 132 12.94 9.37 3.91
N ARG A 133 13.04 10.55 3.29
CA ARG A 133 13.25 10.70 1.85
C ARG A 133 13.98 11.99 1.52
N LYS A 134 15.06 11.87 0.75
CA LYS A 134 15.81 13.01 0.19
C LYS A 134 15.15 13.55 -1.09
N LYS A 135 15.62 14.70 -1.58
CA LYS A 135 15.04 15.36 -2.75
C LYS A 135 15.18 14.53 -4.03
N GLU A 136 16.29 13.81 -4.14
CA GLU A 136 16.66 12.95 -5.26
C GLU A 136 15.82 11.66 -5.29
N GLU A 137 15.28 11.27 -4.13
CA GLU A 137 14.56 10.02 -3.94
C GLU A 137 13.05 10.21 -4.16
N THR A 138 12.57 11.42 -4.42
CA THR A 138 11.13 11.77 -4.54
C THR A 138 10.34 10.94 -5.56
N MET A 139 11.02 10.33 -6.54
CA MET A 139 10.43 9.52 -7.61
C MET A 139 10.56 8.01 -7.40
N ILE A 140 11.11 7.56 -6.28
CA ILE A 140 11.32 6.14 -5.99
C ILE A 140 10.10 5.57 -5.25
N ASN A 141 9.63 4.38 -5.61
CA ASN A 141 8.60 3.68 -4.84
C ASN A 141 9.10 3.32 -3.42
N ASP A 142 8.16 3.01 -2.52
CA ASP A 142 8.49 2.39 -1.25
C ASP A 142 8.71 0.89 -1.52
N TYR A 143 9.86 0.35 -1.11
CA TYR A 143 10.26 -1.03 -1.42
C TYR A 143 10.97 -1.69 -0.25
N SER A 144 10.91 -3.03 -0.19
CA SER A 144 11.83 -3.83 0.62
C SER A 144 13.01 -4.25 -0.27
N PRO A 145 14.27 -3.95 0.08
CA PRO A 145 15.44 -4.29 -0.75
C PRO A 145 15.45 -5.75 -1.18
N GLY A 146 15.00 -6.58 -0.27
CA GLY A 146 14.96 -8.00 -0.50
C GLY A 146 13.93 -8.52 -1.47
N MET A 147 12.73 -7.98 -1.36
CA MET A 147 11.67 -8.30 -2.30
C MET A 147 12.07 -7.86 -3.71
N VAL A 148 12.71 -6.68 -3.84
CA VAL A 148 13.15 -6.18 -5.14
C VAL A 148 14.23 -7.06 -5.75
N LEU A 149 15.23 -7.49 -4.98
CA LEU A 149 16.28 -8.40 -5.45
C LEU A 149 15.73 -9.78 -5.83
N THR A 150 14.75 -10.29 -5.08
CA THR A 150 14.17 -11.62 -5.33
C THR A 150 13.20 -11.62 -6.51
N TRP A 151 12.42 -10.54 -6.65
CA TRP A 151 11.38 -10.41 -7.67
C TRP A 151 11.91 -9.88 -9.02
N ASP A 152 12.95 -9.06 -8.99
CA ASP A 152 13.49 -8.32 -10.14
C ASP A 152 12.39 -7.62 -10.97
N GLY A 153 11.48 -6.95 -10.26
CA GLY A 153 10.37 -6.22 -10.87
C GLY A 153 9.85 -5.12 -9.96
N ASN A 154 8.88 -4.35 -10.45
CA ASN A 154 8.25 -3.30 -9.63
C ASN A 154 7.53 -3.93 -8.43
N VAL A 155 7.73 -3.37 -7.23
CA VAL A 155 7.09 -3.82 -6.00
C VAL A 155 6.54 -2.59 -5.31
N ASP A 156 5.27 -2.61 -4.91
CA ASP A 156 4.63 -1.56 -4.11
C ASP A 156 4.38 -2.11 -2.70
N VAL A 157 5.38 -1.97 -1.83
CA VAL A 157 5.31 -2.47 -0.44
C VAL A 157 4.70 -1.39 0.44
N GLN A 158 3.64 -1.74 1.18
CA GLN A 158 2.98 -0.82 2.10
C GLN A 158 2.75 -1.49 3.44
N PHE A 159 3.10 -0.79 4.52
CA PHE A 159 2.68 -1.18 5.87
C PHE A 159 1.21 -0.86 6.05
N ILE A 160 0.46 -1.86 6.54
CA ILE A 160 -0.96 -1.73 6.82
C ILE A 160 -1.11 -1.59 8.35
N PRO A 161 -1.50 -0.41 8.86
CA PRO A 161 -1.79 -0.22 10.26
C PRO A 161 -2.89 -1.17 10.73
N GLU A 162 -3.00 -1.36 12.03
CA GLU A 162 -4.03 -2.20 12.60
C GLU A 162 -5.44 -1.72 12.22
N GLY A 163 -6.29 -2.69 11.86
CA GLY A 163 -7.63 -2.42 11.36
C GLY A 163 -8.13 -3.58 10.51
N ILE A 164 -9.07 -4.35 11.06
CA ILE A 164 -9.71 -5.49 10.41
C ILE A 164 -10.29 -5.09 9.04
N LYS A 165 -10.84 -3.86 8.92
CA LYS A 165 -11.43 -3.35 7.67
C LYS A 165 -10.43 -3.27 6.52
N ASN A 166 -9.19 -2.85 6.76
CA ASN A 166 -8.19 -2.71 5.71
C ASN A 166 -7.76 -4.08 5.16
N ILE A 167 -7.53 -5.03 6.08
CA ILE A 167 -7.16 -6.41 5.74
C ILE A 167 -8.32 -7.10 5.03
N LEU A 168 -9.53 -7.06 5.59
CA LEU A 168 -10.70 -7.67 4.98
C LEU A 168 -11.00 -7.06 3.61
N SER A 169 -10.98 -5.74 3.47
CA SER A 169 -11.26 -5.09 2.18
C SER A 169 -10.22 -5.46 1.13
N TYR A 170 -8.95 -5.60 1.51
CA TYR A 170 -7.89 -6.06 0.62
C TYR A 170 -8.14 -7.52 0.20
N THR A 171 -8.25 -8.43 1.16
CA THR A 171 -8.44 -9.86 0.90
C THR A 171 -9.72 -10.10 0.09
N THR A 172 -10.87 -9.60 0.53
CA THR A 172 -12.16 -9.78 -0.17
C THR A 172 -12.16 -9.12 -1.56
N GLY A 173 -11.60 -7.92 -1.69
CA GLY A 173 -11.48 -7.24 -2.98
C GLY A 173 -10.66 -8.04 -3.98
N TYR A 174 -9.56 -8.65 -3.52
CA TYR A 174 -8.74 -9.51 -4.36
C TYR A 174 -9.24 -10.94 -4.46
N THR A 175 -10.07 -11.48 -3.57
CA THR A 175 -10.75 -12.76 -3.81
C THR A 175 -11.81 -12.60 -4.90
N ARG A 176 -12.59 -11.51 -4.84
CA ARG A 176 -13.70 -11.24 -5.79
C ARG A 176 -13.28 -10.60 -7.11
N LYS A 177 -12.00 -10.32 -7.37
CA LYS A 177 -11.56 -9.52 -8.55
C LYS A 177 -11.86 -10.14 -9.94
N GLY A 178 -12.46 -11.33 -10.00
CA GLY A 178 -13.01 -11.94 -11.22
C GLY A 178 -14.54 -11.81 -11.39
N GLU A 179 -15.27 -11.47 -10.32
CA GLU A 179 -16.75 -11.42 -10.29
C GLU A 179 -17.27 -10.06 -10.80
N LYS A 180 -16.78 -9.60 -11.95
CA LYS A 180 -17.23 -8.36 -12.60
C LYS A 180 -18.68 -8.40 -13.12
N ALA A 181 -19.52 -9.33 -12.67
CA ALA A 181 -20.94 -9.40 -13.02
C ALA A 181 -21.88 -8.71 -12.02
N LYS A 182 -21.46 -8.32 -10.80
CA LYS A 182 -22.40 -7.85 -9.77
C LYS A 182 -22.02 -6.57 -9.01
N ARG A 183 -21.47 -5.56 -9.70
CA ARG A 183 -21.36 -4.19 -9.12
C ARG A 183 -22.73 -3.55 -8.77
N ALA A 184 -23.84 -4.17 -9.14
CA ALA A 184 -25.18 -3.74 -8.76
C ALA A 184 -25.61 -4.19 -7.35
N GLU A 185 -25.04 -5.27 -6.79
CA GLU A 185 -25.49 -5.85 -5.50
C GLU A 185 -24.62 -5.41 -4.29
N ASP A 186 -23.37 -4.99 -4.49
CA ASP A 186 -22.38 -4.78 -3.41
C ASP A 186 -22.72 -3.60 -2.46
N LYS A 187 -23.60 -2.69 -2.90
CA LYS A 187 -24.15 -1.64 -2.03
C LYS A 187 -25.11 -2.20 -0.99
N SER A 188 -25.76 -3.35 -1.22
CA SER A 188 -26.77 -3.89 -0.30
C SER A 188 -26.12 -4.60 0.90
N ILE A 189 -25.08 -5.41 0.68
CA ILE A 189 -24.41 -6.16 1.76
C ILE A 189 -23.68 -5.20 2.71
N THR A 190 -22.99 -4.20 2.15
CA THR A 190 -22.31 -3.17 2.94
C THR A 190 -23.32 -2.30 3.72
N ARG A 191 -24.52 -2.08 3.16
CA ARG A 191 -25.63 -1.41 3.84
C ARG A 191 -26.23 -2.29 4.95
N MET A 192 -26.46 -3.58 4.70
CA MET A 192 -26.96 -4.55 5.69
C MET A 192 -25.99 -4.74 6.86
N ALA A 193 -24.67 -4.73 6.61
CA ALA A 193 -23.64 -4.76 7.66
C ALA A 193 -23.60 -3.48 8.50
N MET A 194 -24.03 -2.34 7.94
CA MET A 194 -24.13 -1.05 8.64
C MET A 194 -25.51 -0.80 9.27
N GLU A 195 -26.55 -1.57 8.92
CA GLU A 195 -27.92 -1.47 9.45
C GLU A 195 -28.13 -2.22 10.79
N GLY A 196 -27.06 -2.66 11.48
CA GLY A 196 -27.15 -3.06 12.90
C GLY A 196 -27.31 -4.55 13.20
N MET A 197 -26.80 -5.45 12.36
CA MET A 197 -26.72 -6.88 12.71
C MET A 197 -25.68 -7.14 13.82
N LYS A 198 -26.01 -8.04 14.76
CA LYS A 198 -25.09 -8.47 15.81
C LYS A 198 -23.90 -9.22 15.20
N GLN A 199 -22.72 -9.03 15.78
CA GLN A 199 -21.45 -9.57 15.28
C GLN A 199 -21.47 -11.10 15.10
N SER A 200 -22.20 -11.84 15.94
CA SER A 200 -22.41 -13.29 15.84
C SER A 200 -23.07 -13.71 14.53
N ASP A 201 -24.07 -12.93 14.09
CA ASP A 201 -24.92 -13.27 12.95
C ASP A 201 -24.20 -12.97 11.64
N LEU A 202 -23.31 -11.98 11.66
CA LEU A 202 -22.41 -11.66 10.54
C LEU A 202 -21.39 -12.79 10.33
N VAL A 203 -20.77 -13.27 11.42
CA VAL A 203 -19.79 -14.37 11.37
C VAL A 203 -20.43 -15.65 10.86
N TRP A 204 -21.64 -15.98 11.34
CA TRP A 204 -22.39 -17.15 10.88
C TRP A 204 -22.78 -17.08 9.40
N LYS A 205 -23.26 -15.93 8.92
CA LYS A 205 -23.60 -15.77 7.50
C LYS A 205 -22.37 -15.85 6.60
N ILE A 206 -21.26 -15.23 7.00
CA ILE A 206 -20.00 -15.33 6.26
C ILE A 206 -19.54 -16.79 6.18
N ALA A 207 -19.62 -17.53 7.29
CA ALA A 207 -19.25 -18.95 7.32
C ALA A 207 -20.18 -19.82 6.45
N TYR A 208 -21.49 -19.57 6.48
CA TYR A 208 -22.47 -20.29 5.64
C TYR A 208 -22.20 -20.08 4.14
N TYR A 209 -21.93 -18.85 3.70
CA TYR A 209 -21.62 -18.55 2.30
C TYR A 209 -20.24 -19.04 1.84
N MET A 210 -19.37 -19.48 2.75
CA MET A 210 -18.06 -20.08 2.42
C MET A 210 -18.11 -21.61 2.33
N LEU A 211 -19.27 -22.22 2.62
CA LEU A 211 -19.49 -23.67 2.63
C LEU A 211 -20.34 -24.18 1.44
N GLU A 212 -20.81 -23.27 0.57
CA GLU A 212 -21.35 -23.57 -0.77
C GLU A 212 -20.28 -23.27 -1.84
#